data_AF-G7LR98-F1
#
_entry.id   AF-G7LR98-F1
#
_cell.length_a   1.000
_cell.length_b   1.000
_cell.length_c   1.000
_cell.angle_alpha   90.00
_cell.angle_beta   90.00
_cell.angle_gamma   90.00
#
_symmetry.space_group_name_H-M   'P 1'
#
loop_
_entity.id
_entity.type
_entity.pdbx_description
1 polymer ?
#
loop_
_entity_poly.entity_id
_entity_poly.type
_entity_poly.pdbx_seq_one_letter_code
_entity_poly.pdbx_strand_id
1 'polypeptide(L)'
;MGTIHFRIDEEIKRLAMQAAERHQVSLTELMRQRAEELAEEERQHQRNAGDEWLEAQVREAFARYDAGESEFIGNEDASQRMNELKARAARGEL
;
A
#
# COMPACT_ATOMS: atom_id res chain seq x y z
N MET A 1 -15.71 9.01 -20.33
CA MET A 1 -16.63 8.81 -19.18
C MET A 1 -17.38 7.52 -19.46
N GLY A 2 -17.17 6.48 -18.65
CA GLY A 2 -17.84 5.18 -18.80
C GLY A 2 -19.03 5.07 -17.84
N THR A 3 -20.05 4.29 -18.20
CA THR A 3 -21.21 4.03 -17.36
C THR A 3 -21.14 2.61 -16.83
N ILE A 4 -21.31 2.44 -15.52
CA ILE A 4 -21.38 1.13 -14.86
C ILE A 4 -22.83 0.86 -14.47
N HIS A 5 -23.37 -0.28 -14.90
CA HIS A 5 -24.72 -0.72 -14.54
C HIS A 5 -24.62 -1.83 -13.50
N PHE A 6 -25.26 -1.64 -12.35
CA PHE A 6 -25.33 -2.64 -11.29
C PHE A 6 -26.70 -3.30 -11.27
N ARG A 7 -26.72 -4.63 -11.15
CA ARG A 7 -27.93 -5.38 -10.81
C ARG A 7 -27.87 -5.73 -9.34
N ILE A 8 -28.79 -5.18 -8.56
CA ILE A 8 -28.90 -5.37 -7.11
C ILE A 8 -30.36 -5.58 -6.73
N ASP A 9 -30.59 -6.26 -5.61
CA ASP A 9 -31.93 -6.46 -5.07
C ASP A 9 -32.55 -5.14 -4.58
N GLU A 10 -33.87 -5.04 -4.65
CA GLU A 10 -34.58 -3.80 -4.32
C GLU A 10 -34.40 -3.39 -2.85
N GLU A 11 -34.26 -4.36 -1.95
CA GLU A 11 -33.96 -4.09 -0.54
C GLU A 11 -32.58 -3.46 -0.35
N ILE A 12 -31.56 -4.01 -1.02
CA ILE A 12 -30.19 -3.49 -0.99
C ILE A 12 -30.14 -2.07 -1.55
N LYS A 13 -30.83 -1.84 -2.67
CA LYS A 13 -30.95 -0.52 -3.29
C LYS A 13 -31.56 0.50 -2.32
N ARG A 14 -32.64 0.15 -1.63
CA ARG A 14 -33.30 1.03 -0.66
C ARG A 14 -32.38 1.38 0.51
N LEU A 15 -31.68 0.40 1.07
CA LEU A 15 -30.73 0.64 2.16
C LEU A 15 -29.54 1.50 1.71
N ALA A 16 -29.04 1.28 0.50
CA ALA A 16 -27.96 2.09 -0.07
C ALA A 16 -28.39 3.54 -0.31
N MET A 17 -29.62 3.78 -0.76
CA MET A 17 -30.19 5.13 -0.89
C MET A 17 -30.31 5.82 0.47
N GLN A 18 -30.81 5.14 1.50
CA GLN A 18 -30.90 5.68 2.87
C GLN A 18 -29.52 6.03 3.43
N ALA A 19 -28.51 5.20 3.16
CA ALA A 19 -27.13 5.50 3.54
C ALA A 19 -26.64 6.77 2.84
N ALA A 20 -26.86 6.91 1.53
CA ALA A 20 -26.48 8.10 0.77
C ALA A 20 -27.17 9.38 1.31
N GLU A 21 -28.47 9.30 1.63
CA GLU A 21 -29.22 10.39 2.26
C GLU A 21 -28.63 10.81 3.61
N ARG A 22 -28.23 9.84 4.46
CA ARG A 22 -27.56 10.13 5.74
C ARG A 22 -26.24 10.87 5.55
N HIS A 23 -25.52 10.58 4.47
CA HIS A 23 -24.27 11.25 4.11
C HIS A 23 -24.48 12.52 3.26
N GLN A 24 -25.74 12.93 3.03
CA GLN A 24 -26.11 14.10 2.22
C GLN A 24 -25.54 14.10 0.79
N VAL A 25 -25.27 12.91 0.24
CA VAL A 25 -24.73 12.72 -1.11
C VAL A 25 -25.68 11.85 -1.94
N SER A 26 -25.58 11.94 -3.28
CA SER A 26 -26.32 11.03 -4.14
C SER A 26 -25.71 9.62 -4.11
N LEU A 27 -26.53 8.58 -4.31
CA LEU A 27 -26.03 7.21 -4.40
C LEU A 27 -24.98 7.05 -5.50
N THR A 28 -25.13 7.74 -6.63
CA THR A 28 -24.15 7.74 -7.72
C THR A 28 -22.82 8.35 -7.30
N GLU A 29 -22.84 9.41 -6.49
CA GLU A 29 -21.62 10.04 -5.96
C GLU A 29 -20.88 9.06 -5.03
N LEU A 30 -21.61 8.46 -4.10
CA LEU A 30 -21.07 7.48 -3.16
C LEU A 30 -20.45 6.29 -3.91
N MET A 31 -21.14 5.75 -4.92
CA MET A 31 -20.65 4.64 -5.72
C MET A 31 -19.44 5.02 -6.58
N ARG A 32 -19.37 6.27 -7.05
CA ARG A 32 -18.18 6.77 -7.76
C ARG A 32 -16.98 6.83 -6.83
N GLN A 33 -17.15 7.42 -5.65
CA GLN A 33 -16.09 7.48 -4.64
C GLN A 33 -15.60 6.07 -4.26
N ARG A 34 -16.51 5.13 -4.02
CA ARG A 34 -16.13 3.73 -3.75
C ARG A 34 -15.38 3.07 -4.89
N ALA A 35 -15.75 3.34 -6.14
CA ALA A 35 -15.03 2.83 -7.31
C ALA A 35 -13.61 3.43 -7.42
N GLU A 36 -13.44 4.70 -7.08
CA GLU A 36 -12.13 5.36 -7.04
C GLU A 36 -11.24 4.82 -5.92
N GLU A 37 -11.81 4.59 -4.73
CA GLU A 37 -11.12 3.94 -3.59
C GLU A 37 -10.65 2.54 -3.98
N LEU A 38 -11.52 1.71 -4.57
CA LEU A 38 -11.16 0.37 -5.07
C LEU A 38 -10.05 0.42 -6.13
N ALA A 39 -10.09 1.40 -7.04
CA ALA A 39 -9.04 1.55 -8.04
C ALA A 39 -7.69 1.94 -7.40
N GLU A 40 -7.71 2.74 -6.34
CA GLU A 40 -6.50 3.10 -5.60
C GLU A 40 -5.95 1.91 -4.80
N GLU A 41 -6.82 1.13 -4.16
CA GLU A 41 -6.44 -0.12 -3.48
C GLU A 41 -5.78 -1.10 -4.46
N GLU A 42 -6.36 -1.28 -5.65
CA GLU A 42 -5.79 -2.14 -6.69
C GLU A 42 -4.44 -1.59 -7.21
N ARG A 43 -4.32 -0.27 -7.43
CA ARG A 43 -3.04 0.37 -7.77
C ARG A 43 -2.00 0.17 -6.66
N GLN A 44 -2.41 0.25 -5.40
CA GLN A 44 -1.52 -0.04 -4.26
C GLN A 44 -1.17 -1.51 -4.22
N HIS A 45 -2.10 -2.43 -4.48
CA HIS A 45 -1.80 -3.86 -4.54
C HIS A 45 -0.81 -4.17 -5.65
N GLN A 46 -0.96 -3.57 -6.84
CA GLN A 46 -0.01 -3.71 -7.95
C GLN A 46 1.36 -3.11 -7.62
N ARG A 47 1.41 -1.95 -6.94
CA ARG A 47 2.67 -1.34 -6.46
C ARG A 47 3.31 -2.12 -5.31
N ASN A 48 2.53 -2.64 -4.38
CA ASN A 48 2.96 -3.42 -3.22
C ASN A 48 3.20 -4.90 -3.56
N ALA A 49 2.74 -5.37 -4.72
CA ALA A 49 3.21 -6.59 -5.37
C ALA A 49 4.63 -6.42 -5.92
N GLY A 50 5.21 -5.22 -5.85
CA GLY A 50 6.31 -4.95 -4.91
C GLY A 50 7.66 -5.58 -5.20
N ASP A 51 7.82 -6.30 -6.30
CA ASP A 51 9.15 -6.63 -6.82
C ASP A 51 9.88 -5.35 -7.24
N GLU A 52 9.20 -4.30 -7.71
CA GLU A 52 9.88 -3.10 -8.23
C GLU A 52 10.65 -2.32 -7.16
N TRP A 53 10.11 -2.15 -5.94
CA TRP A 53 10.83 -1.47 -4.86
C TRP A 53 12.02 -2.31 -4.38
N LEU A 54 11.82 -3.62 -4.23
CA LEU A 54 12.88 -4.53 -3.83
C LEU A 54 13.96 -4.63 -4.92
N GLU A 55 13.57 -4.70 -6.19
CA GLU A 55 14.44 -4.72 -7.36
C GLU A 55 15.24 -3.42 -7.46
N ALA A 56 14.63 -2.26 -7.18
CA ALA A 56 15.34 -0.99 -7.12
C ALA A 56 16.39 -0.99 -5.99
N GLN A 57 16.05 -1.47 -4.80
CA GLN A 57 17.00 -1.58 -3.68
C GLN A 57 18.14 -2.57 -3.97
N VAL A 58 17.83 -3.70 -4.61
CA VAL A 58 18.83 -4.69 -5.04
C VAL A 58 19.76 -4.08 -6.09
N ARG A 59 19.21 -3.39 -7.08
CA ARG A 59 19.99 -2.72 -8.14
C ARG A 59 20.91 -1.65 -7.59
N GLU A 60 20.45 -0.87 -6.61
CA GLU A 60 21.27 0.13 -5.93
C GLU A 60 22.40 -0.51 -5.13
N ALA A 61 22.13 -1.62 -4.43
CA ALA A 61 23.17 -2.36 -3.71
C ALA A 61 24.27 -2.88 -4.64
N PHE A 62 23.89 -3.43 -5.80
CA PHE A 62 24.86 -3.85 -6.82
C PHE A 62 25.65 -2.68 -7.41
N ALA A 63 25.00 -1.54 -7.68
CA ALA A 63 25.70 -0.35 -8.16
C ALA A 63 26.75 0.15 -7.16
N ARG A 64 26.46 0.13 -5.85
CA ARG A 64 27.42 0.47 -4.80
C ARG A 64 28.56 -0.54 -4.68
N TYR A 65 28.28 -1.82 -4.93
CA TYR A 65 29.31 -2.84 -5.00
C TYR A 65 30.26 -2.60 -6.18
N ASP A 66 29.72 -2.37 -7.37
CA ASP A 66 30.50 -2.10 -8.58
C ASP A 66 31.32 -0.80 -8.48
N ALA A 67 30.81 0.21 -7.76
CA ALA A 67 31.51 1.46 -7.48
C ALA A 67 32.60 1.34 -6.39
N GLY A 68 32.69 0.19 -5.70
CA GLY A 68 33.63 -0.01 -4.58
C GLY A 68 33.24 0.70 -3.28
N GLU A 69 31.98 1.13 -3.16
CA GLU A 69 31.43 1.83 -1.98
C GLU A 69 30.80 0.86 -0.96
N SER A 70 30.97 -0.44 -1.14
CA SER A 70 30.40 -1.47 -0.28
C SER A 70 31.38 -1.90 0.82
N GLU A 71 30.91 -1.84 2.07
CA GLU A 71 31.63 -2.35 3.24
C GLU A 71 31.00 -3.68 3.68
N PHE A 72 31.83 -4.72 3.81
CA PHE A 72 31.40 -6.02 4.30
C PHE A 72 31.66 -6.12 5.79
N ILE A 73 30.63 -6.48 6.55
CA ILE A 73 30.73 -6.70 7.99
C ILE A 73 30.60 -8.19 8.31
N GLY A 74 31.26 -8.63 9.38
CA GLY A 74 31.17 -10.00 9.86
C GLY A 74 29.76 -10.35 10.33
N ASN A 75 29.41 -11.64 10.30
CA ASN A 75 28.08 -12.12 10.68
C ASN A 75 27.72 -11.78 12.14
N GLU A 76 28.70 -11.83 13.05
CA GLU A 76 28.51 -11.49 14.46
C GLU A 76 28.23 -9.99 14.64
N ASP A 77 29.01 -9.13 13.98
CA ASP A 77 28.82 -7.68 13.98
C ASP A 77 27.47 -7.26 13.38
N ALA A 78 27.09 -7.89 12.26
CA ALA A 78 25.80 -7.66 11.62
C ALA A 78 24.63 -8.03 12.55
N SER A 79 24.75 -9.17 13.23
CA SER A 79 23.74 -9.66 14.17
C SER A 79 23.60 -8.72 15.36
N GLN A 80 24.71 -8.21 15.90
CA GLN A 80 24.70 -7.27 17.02
C GLN A 80 24.04 -5.94 16.63
N ARG A 81 24.44 -5.33 15.51
CA ARG A 81 23.85 -4.08 15.00
C ARG A 81 22.34 -4.22 14.77
N MET A 82 21.90 -5.35 14.21
CA MET A 82 20.49 -5.60 13.97
C MET A 82 19.68 -5.72 15.27
N ASN A 83 20.25 -6.37 16.30
CA ASN A 83 19.61 -6.49 17.61
C ASN A 83 19.47 -5.13 18.29
N GLU A 84 20.48 -4.26 18.19
CA GLU A 84 20.42 -2.89 18.70
C GLU A 84 19.37 -2.04 17.98
N LEU A 85 19.29 -2.14 16.66
CA LEU A 85 18.26 -1.48 15.86
C LEU A 85 16.85 -1.94 16.23
N LYS A 86 16.63 -3.26 16.38
CA LYS A 86 15.36 -3.82 16.83
C LYS A 86 14.97 -3.33 18.22
N ALA A 87 15.94 -3.24 19.14
CA ALA A 87 15.70 -2.73 20.48
C ALA A 87 15.31 -1.24 20.48
N ARG A 88 15.93 -0.41 19.63
CA ARG A 88 15.54 1.00 19.44
C ARG A 88 14.16 1.15 18.80
N ALA A 89 13.85 0.33 17.81
CA ALA A 89 12.52 0.27 17.18
C ALA A 89 11.42 -0.01 18.20
N ALA A 90 11.63 -1.01 19.06
CA ALA A 90 10.68 -1.39 20.09
C ALA A 90 10.43 -0.30 21.13
N ARG A 91 11.39 0.62 21.30
CA ARG A 91 11.28 1.80 22.16
C ARG A 91 10.69 3.03 21.46
N GLY A 92 10.46 2.97 20.15
CA GLY A 92 9.96 4.10 19.35
C GLY A 92 11.02 5.18 19.09
N GLU A 93 12.31 4.84 19.15
CA GLU A 93 13.45 5.74 18.99
C GLU A 93 14.05 5.69 17.56
N LEU A 94 13.25 5.25 16.59
CA LEU A 94 13.58 5.19 15.17
C LEU A 94 12.96 6.36 14.40
#